data_AF-X6JSM7-F1
#
_entry.id   AF-X6JSM7-F1
#
_cell.length_a   1.000
_cell.length_b   1.000
_cell.length_c   1.000
_cell.angle_alpha   90.00
_cell.angle_beta   90.00
_cell.angle_gamma   90.00
#
_symmetry.space_group_name_H-M   'P 1'
#
loop_
_entity.id
_entity.type
_entity.pdbx_description
1 polymer ?
#
loop_
_entity_poly.entity_id
_entity_poly.type
_entity_poly.pdbx_seq_one_letter_code
_entity_poly.pdbx_strand_id
1 'polypeptide(L)'
;MSKYAPLKDFLIAQNVDRVPMSFAEIERVLNLPLPASKQYPAWWSNNPSNNPMTREWLEAGFETESVNIGSGKLVFRRVRKVPISAPPSGSVPAAPKEARADRHPGFGFMKGLITIEAGFDITKPFDDEPWDRGYLGGEADARDGKLAVRK
;
A
#
# COMPACT_ATOMS: atom_id res chain seq x y z
N MET A 1 11.01 7.92 11.33
CA MET A 1 10.84 6.54 11.85
C MET A 1 9.36 6.20 11.88
N SER A 2 9.00 4.99 11.46
CA SER A 2 7.61 4.52 11.54
C SER A 2 7.24 4.22 12.98
N LYS A 3 5.99 4.49 13.39
CA LYS A 3 5.48 4.17 14.73
C LYS A 3 5.54 2.66 15.06
N TYR A 4 5.71 1.82 14.05
CA TYR A 4 5.74 0.37 14.17
C TYR A 4 7.16 -0.22 14.09
N ALA A 5 8.20 0.61 13.97
CA ALA A 5 9.59 0.18 13.91
C ALA A 5 10.01 -0.78 15.05
N PRO A 6 9.55 -0.62 16.32
CA PRO A 6 9.90 -1.56 17.39
C PRO A 6 9.53 -3.02 17.11
N LEU A 7 8.44 -3.25 16.35
CA LEU A 7 8.03 -4.60 15.95
C LEU A 7 9.03 -5.22 14.98
N LYS A 8 9.57 -4.43 14.03
CA LYS A 8 10.60 -4.89 13.11
C LYS A 8 11.85 -5.34 13.87
N ASP A 9 12.34 -4.48 14.76
CA ASP A 9 13.56 -4.76 15.54
C ASP A 9 13.39 -6.01 16.41
N PHE A 10 12.22 -6.15 17.04
CA PHE A 10 11.88 -7.34 17.82
C PHE A 10 11.91 -8.62 16.97
N LEU A 11 11.33 -8.60 15.76
CA LEU A 11 11.30 -9.74 14.86
C LEU A 11 12.68 -10.09 14.31
N ILE A 12 13.50 -9.09 13.95
CA ILE A 12 14.89 -9.30 13.50
C ILE A 12 15.71 -10.01 14.59
N ALA A 13 15.50 -9.65 15.85
CA ALA A 13 16.19 -10.26 16.99
C ALA A 13 15.79 -11.73 17.24
N GLN A 14 14.65 -12.21 16.73
CA GLN A 14 14.21 -13.59 16.94
C GLN A 14 15.05 -14.57 16.10
N ASN A 15 15.67 -15.57 16.72
CA ASN A 15 16.45 -16.58 15.98
C ASN A 15 15.61 -17.80 15.52
N VAL A 16 14.28 -17.73 15.66
CA VAL A 16 13.36 -18.81 15.29
C VAL A 16 12.63 -18.51 13.97
N ASP A 17 12.21 -19.57 13.28
CA ASP A 17 11.49 -19.45 12.01
C ASP A 17 10.00 -19.14 12.19
N ARG A 18 9.44 -19.45 13.37
CA ARG A 18 8.05 -19.16 13.70
C ARG A 18 7.97 -18.45 15.03
N VAL A 19 7.38 -17.27 15.03
CA VAL A 19 7.21 -16.43 16.22
C VAL A 19 5.71 -16.31 16.50
N PRO A 20 5.16 -17.17 17.38
CA PRO A 20 3.80 -17.00 17.87
C PRO A 20 3.75 -15.80 18.82
N MET A 21 2.82 -14.88 18.57
CA MET A 21 2.58 -13.70 19.41
C MET A 21 1.09 -13.47 19.58
N SER A 22 0.71 -12.90 20.71
CA SER A 22 -0.62 -12.34 20.96
C SER A 22 -0.67 -10.86 20.59
N PHE A 23 -1.87 -10.35 20.33
CA PHE A 23 -2.07 -8.91 20.08
C PHE A 23 -1.58 -8.06 21.26
N ALA A 24 -1.73 -8.55 22.49
CA ALA A 24 -1.24 -7.88 23.69
C ALA A 24 0.30 -7.83 23.75
N GLU A 25 1.00 -8.88 23.31
CA GLU A 25 2.46 -8.86 23.22
C GLU A 25 2.94 -7.88 22.14
N ILE A 26 2.24 -7.82 21.00
CA ILE A 26 2.54 -6.85 19.94
C ILE A 26 2.34 -5.41 20.46
N GLU A 27 1.26 -5.14 21.18
CA GLU A 27 1.00 -3.83 21.81
C GLU A 27 2.08 -3.45 22.83
N ARG A 28 2.59 -4.42 23.61
CA ARG A 28 3.71 -4.21 24.54
C ARG A 28 5.01 -3.88 23.82
N VAL A 29 5.34 -4.60 22.75
CA VAL A 29 6.53 -4.34 21.92
C VAL A 29 6.46 -2.96 21.27
N LEU A 30 5.28 -2.57 20.80
CA LEU A 30 5.03 -1.26 20.19
C LEU A 30 4.91 -0.12 21.20
N ASN A 31 4.70 -0.45 22.48
CA ASN A 31 4.31 0.49 23.55
C ASN A 31 3.11 1.37 23.16
N LEU A 32 2.20 0.82 22.33
CA LEU A 32 1.08 1.53 21.73
C LEU A 32 -0.10 0.55 21.56
N PRO A 33 -1.34 1.00 21.79
CA PRO A 33 -2.50 0.17 21.51
C PRO A 33 -2.67 -0.01 19.99
N LEU A 34 -2.99 -1.24 19.57
CA LEU A 34 -3.30 -1.55 18.18
C LEU A 34 -4.68 -0.94 17.83
N PRO A 35 -4.86 -0.44 16.60
CA PRO A 35 -6.13 0.13 16.17
C PRO A 35 -7.23 -0.94 16.16
N ALA A 36 -8.50 -0.51 16.27
CA ALA A 36 -9.66 -1.40 16.23
C ALA A 36 -9.71 -2.29 14.98
N SER A 37 -9.06 -1.86 13.88
CA SER A 37 -8.91 -2.63 12.65
C SER A 37 -8.18 -3.96 12.84
N LYS A 38 -7.47 -4.18 13.96
CA LYS A 38 -6.84 -5.45 14.32
C LYS A 38 -7.80 -6.64 14.37
N GLN A 39 -9.11 -6.38 14.49
CA GLN A 39 -10.15 -7.41 14.45
C GLN A 39 -10.36 -7.99 13.05
N TYR A 40 -9.94 -7.30 11.99
CA TYR A 40 -10.14 -7.77 10.63
C TYR A 40 -8.94 -8.58 10.16
N PRO A 41 -9.12 -9.83 9.69
CA PRO A 41 -8.02 -10.65 9.17
C PRO A 41 -7.24 -9.96 8.04
N ALA A 42 -7.92 -9.17 7.21
CA ALA A 42 -7.29 -8.39 6.15
C ALA A 42 -6.20 -7.43 6.68
N TRP A 43 -6.37 -6.88 7.88
CA TRP A 43 -5.36 -6.03 8.54
C TRP A 43 -4.04 -6.75 8.78
N TRP A 44 -4.06 -8.08 8.92
CA TRP A 44 -2.87 -8.90 9.14
C TRP A 44 -2.31 -9.51 7.84
N SER A 45 -2.87 -9.14 6.68
CA SER A 45 -2.40 -9.63 5.39
C SER A 45 -0.98 -9.14 5.07
N ASN A 46 -0.31 -9.88 4.19
CA ASN A 46 1.03 -9.58 3.70
C ASN A 46 1.04 -8.54 2.56
N ASN A 47 -0.01 -7.72 2.45
CA ASN A 47 -0.09 -6.66 1.44
C ASN A 47 0.51 -5.34 1.99
N PRO A 48 1.67 -4.87 1.47
CA PRO A 48 2.36 -3.68 1.95
C PRO A 48 1.64 -2.35 1.68
N SER A 49 0.56 -2.38 0.90
CA SER A 49 -0.30 -1.21 0.63
C SER A 49 -1.50 -1.13 1.58
N ASN A 50 -1.80 -2.20 2.33
CA ASN A 50 -2.99 -2.24 3.18
C ASN A 50 -2.80 -1.45 4.48
N ASN A 51 -1.66 -1.63 5.15
CA ASN A 51 -1.32 -0.80 6.29
C ASN A 51 0.19 -0.60 6.46
N PRO A 52 0.61 0.47 7.16
CA PRO A 52 2.04 0.72 7.40
C PRO A 52 2.73 -0.34 8.25
N MET A 53 2.00 -1.06 9.11
CA MET A 53 2.57 -2.09 9.98
C MET A 53 3.06 -3.30 9.18
N THR A 54 2.37 -3.63 8.08
CA THR A 54 2.73 -4.74 7.19
C THR A 54 4.15 -4.62 6.64
N ARG A 55 4.59 -3.40 6.36
CA ARG A 55 5.95 -3.17 5.88
C ARG A 55 7.00 -3.55 6.92
N GLU A 56 6.73 -3.38 8.21
CA GLU A 56 7.71 -3.63 9.27
C GLU A 56 8.07 -5.11 9.40
N TRP A 57 7.09 -6.02 9.41
CA TRP A 57 7.41 -7.45 9.50
C TRP A 57 7.96 -8.00 8.17
N LEU A 58 7.49 -7.49 7.02
CA LEU A 58 8.06 -7.85 5.72
C LEU A 58 9.52 -7.41 5.59
N GLU A 59 9.85 -6.19 6.04
CA GLU A 59 11.22 -5.69 6.10
C GLU A 59 12.08 -6.50 7.08
N ALA A 60 11.51 -6.99 8.19
CA ALA A 60 12.16 -7.94 9.10
C ALA A 60 12.41 -9.32 8.47
N GLY A 61 11.83 -9.58 7.29
CA GLY A 61 11.90 -10.86 6.61
C GLY A 61 10.91 -11.91 7.13
N PHE A 62 9.81 -11.46 7.73
CA PHE A 62 8.72 -12.28 8.21
C PHE A 62 7.45 -12.02 7.41
N GLU A 63 6.55 -12.99 7.41
CA GLU A 63 5.19 -12.87 6.91
C GLU A 63 4.20 -13.41 7.95
N THR A 64 2.97 -12.95 7.88
CA THR A 64 1.87 -13.54 8.64
C THR A 64 1.50 -14.88 8.03
N GLU A 65 1.52 -15.95 8.82
CA GLU A 65 1.12 -17.29 8.39
C GLU A 65 -0.28 -17.67 8.88
N SER A 66 -0.57 -17.44 10.16
CA SER A 66 -1.88 -17.75 10.74
C SER A 66 -2.31 -16.68 11.71
N VAL A 67 -3.57 -16.26 11.59
CA VAL A 67 -4.19 -15.24 12.42
C VAL A 67 -5.44 -15.85 13.04
N ASN A 68 -5.55 -15.79 14.36
CA ASN A 68 -6.75 -16.15 15.08
C ASN A 68 -7.27 -14.92 15.82
N ILE A 69 -8.27 -14.26 15.22
CA ILE A 69 -8.90 -13.06 15.79
C ILE A 69 -9.57 -13.35 17.13
N GLY A 70 -10.28 -14.49 17.24
CA GLY A 70 -11.04 -14.83 18.46
C GLY A 70 -10.15 -15.03 19.69
N SER A 71 -8.96 -15.60 19.51
CA SER A 71 -7.97 -15.75 20.58
C SER A 71 -6.93 -14.62 20.64
N GLY A 72 -6.98 -13.68 19.69
CA GLY A 72 -6.01 -12.58 19.57
C GLY A 72 -4.58 -13.06 19.35
N LYS A 73 -4.38 -14.14 18.58
CA LYS A 73 -3.07 -14.76 18.33
C LYS A 73 -2.68 -14.68 16.87
N LEU A 74 -1.38 -14.58 16.63
CA LEU A 74 -0.75 -14.43 15.34
C LEU A 74 0.53 -15.25 15.30
N VAL A 75 0.81 -15.89 14.18
CA VAL A 75 2.12 -16.53 13.95
C VAL A 75 2.81 -15.82 12.79
N PHE A 76 3.97 -15.26 13.07
CA PHE A 76 4.89 -14.78 12.05
C PHE A 76 5.82 -15.92 11.61
N ARG A 77 5.97 -16.09 10.30
CA ARG A 77 6.88 -17.04 9.68
C ARG A 77 8.01 -16.31 9.00
N ARG A 78 9.25 -16.70 9.29
CA ARG A 78 10.44 -16.18 8.62
C ARG A 78 10.48 -16.70 7.19
N VAL A 79 10.51 -15.78 6.23
CA VAL A 79 10.64 -16.07 4.79
C VAL A 79 12.04 -15.76 4.26
N ARG A 80 12.77 -14.87 4.94
CA ARG A 80 14.13 -14.48 4.57
C ARG A 80 14.90 -14.04 5.80
N LYS A 81 16.17 -14.41 5.87
CA LYS A 81 17.06 -14.00 6.96
C LYS A 81 17.66 -12.65 6.58
N VAL A 82 17.28 -11.59 7.29
CA VAL A 82 17.89 -10.27 7.12
C VAL A 82 19.20 -10.28 7.90
N PRO A 83 20.38 -10.12 7.25
CA PRO A 83 21.64 -10.01 7.97
C PRO A 83 21.63 -8.74 8.82
N ILE A 84 21.97 -8.89 10.10
CA ILE A 84 21.95 -7.85 11.14
C ILE A 84 23.19 -6.93 10.98
N SER A 85 23.45 -6.44 9.78
CA SER A 85 24.58 -5.54 9.51
C SER A 85 24.18 -4.07 9.79
N ALA A 86 24.25 -3.67 11.06
CA ALA A 86 24.44 -2.30 11.58
C ALA A 86 23.35 -1.21 11.26
N PRO A 87 23.28 -0.10 12.03
CA PRO A 87 22.05 0.65 12.36
C PRO A 87 21.48 1.52 11.22
N PRO A 88 20.22 2.01 11.35
CA PRO A 88 19.56 2.81 10.33
C PRO A 88 20.27 4.15 10.13
N SER A 89 20.96 4.30 9.01
CA SER A 89 21.54 5.56 8.56
C SER A 89 20.44 6.59 8.33
N GLY A 90 20.21 7.44 9.35
CA GLY A 90 19.65 8.75 9.15
C GLY A 90 20.67 9.62 8.43
N SER A 91 20.32 10.05 7.21
CA SER A 91 20.86 11.21 6.49
C SER A 91 22.39 11.39 6.46
N VAL A 92 23.01 10.92 5.38
CA VAL A 92 24.15 11.62 4.77
C VAL A 92 23.85 11.79 3.27
N PRO A 93 23.96 13.01 2.70
CA PRO A 93 23.76 13.23 1.27
C PRO A 93 25.05 12.87 0.53
N ALA A 94 25.00 11.82 -0.30
CA ALA A 94 25.98 11.59 -1.36
C ALA A 94 25.37 10.65 -2.41
N ALA A 95 24.85 11.22 -3.49
CA ALA A 95 24.69 10.50 -4.74
C ALA A 95 26.08 10.20 -5.35
N PRO A 96 26.21 9.32 -6.35
CA PRO A 96 25.47 8.09 -6.61
C PRO A 96 26.44 6.90 -6.87
N LYS A 97 26.08 5.67 -6.47
CA LYS A 97 26.54 4.50 -7.22
C LYS A 97 25.42 3.48 -7.34
N GLU A 98 25.12 3.20 -8.61
CA GLU A 98 24.14 2.26 -9.10
C GLU A 98 24.36 0.88 -8.47
N ALA A 99 23.54 0.52 -7.49
CA ALA A 99 23.19 -0.87 -7.26
C ALA A 99 21.77 -1.03 -7.77
N ARG A 100 21.64 -1.50 -9.02
CA ARG A 100 20.36 -1.89 -9.61
C ARG A 100 19.84 -3.07 -8.80
N ALA A 101 19.07 -2.77 -7.75
CA ALA A 101 18.22 -3.77 -7.12
C ALA A 101 17.32 -4.37 -8.19
N ASP A 102 17.25 -5.70 -8.21
CA ASP A 102 16.51 -6.52 -9.17
C ASP A 102 15.15 -5.90 -9.50
N ARG A 103 15.10 -5.22 -10.65
CA ARG A 103 13.85 -4.71 -11.21
C ARG A 103 13.07 -5.92 -11.68
N HIS A 104 11.83 -6.06 -11.20
CA HIS A 104 10.90 -7.04 -11.72
C HIS A 104 10.89 -6.98 -13.26
N PRO A 105 10.85 -8.10 -14.00
CA PRO A 105 10.95 -8.09 -15.47
C PRO A 105 9.85 -7.26 -16.16
N GLY A 106 8.72 -7.05 -15.48
CA GLY A 106 7.67 -6.12 -15.92
C GLY A 106 7.92 -4.64 -15.62
N PHE A 107 8.94 -4.26 -14.84
CA PHE A 107 9.19 -2.87 -14.51
C PHE A 107 9.77 -2.14 -15.72
N GLY A 108 8.92 -1.33 -16.37
CA GLY A 108 9.26 -0.62 -17.60
C GLY A 108 8.65 -1.22 -18.88
N PHE A 109 7.79 -2.25 -18.78
CA PHE A 109 7.13 -2.85 -19.95
C PHE A 109 6.27 -1.85 -20.75
N MET A 110 5.83 -0.76 -20.11
CA MET A 110 5.09 0.33 -20.76
C MET A 110 5.86 1.65 -20.86
N LYS A 111 7.17 1.63 -20.59
CA LYS A 111 7.98 2.85 -20.67
C LYS A 111 8.03 3.32 -22.14
N GLY A 112 7.54 4.53 -22.41
CA GLY A 112 7.47 5.10 -23.76
C GLY A 112 6.19 4.81 -24.53
N LEU A 113 5.23 4.05 -23.97
CA LEU A 113 3.90 3.87 -24.58
C LEU A 113 2.96 5.04 -24.30
N ILE A 114 3.27 5.88 -23.31
CA ILE A 114 2.48 7.07 -22.96
C ILE A 114 3.36 8.27 -23.25
N THR A 115 3.01 9.00 -24.30
CA THR A 115 3.62 10.29 -24.64
C THR A 115 2.62 11.37 -24.30
N ILE A 116 3.02 12.29 -23.44
CA ILE A 116 2.24 13.49 -23.16
C ILE A 116 2.71 14.55 -24.16
N GLU A 117 1.76 15.11 -24.93
CA GLU A 117 2.00 16.20 -25.88
C GLU A 117 2.75 17.37 -25.20
N ALA A 118 3.75 17.92 -25.88
CA ALA A 118 4.53 19.04 -25.37
C ALA A 118 3.63 20.26 -25.21
N GLY A 119 3.41 20.70 -23.96
CA GLY A 119 2.50 21.81 -23.62
C GLY A 119 1.20 21.39 -22.92
N PHE A 120 0.97 20.09 -22.72
CA PHE A 120 -0.15 19.60 -21.93
C PHE A 120 0.14 19.72 -20.43
N ASP A 121 -0.50 20.68 -19.78
CA ASP A 121 -0.46 20.85 -18.32
C ASP A 121 -1.32 19.77 -17.65
N ILE A 122 -0.65 18.87 -16.92
CA ILE A 122 -1.25 17.71 -16.24
C ILE A 122 -1.82 18.12 -14.87
N THR A 123 -1.52 19.33 -14.42
CA THR A 123 -1.86 19.83 -13.08
C THR A 123 -3.04 20.79 -13.06
N LYS A 124 -3.48 21.26 -14.23
CA LYS A 124 -4.71 22.04 -14.32
C LYS A 124 -5.93 21.16 -13.97
N PRO A 125 -6.92 21.69 -13.24
CA PRO A 125 -8.20 21.01 -13.09
C PRO A 125 -8.78 20.75 -14.49
N PHE A 126 -9.43 19.60 -14.63
CA PHE A 126 -10.05 19.20 -15.88
C PHE A 126 -11.26 20.12 -16.14
N ASP A 127 -11.08 21.12 -17.00
CA ASP A 127 -12.16 21.92 -17.58
C ASP A 127 -12.56 21.28 -18.91
N ASP A 128 -13.62 20.47 -18.90
CA ASP A 128 -14.75 20.59 -19.84
C ASP A 128 -15.80 19.49 -19.61
N GLU A 129 -17.05 19.95 -19.57
CA GLU A 129 -18.35 19.26 -19.57
C GLU A 129 -18.73 18.34 -18.38
N PRO A 130 -20.02 18.39 -17.94
CA PRO A 130 -20.51 17.57 -16.84
C PRO A 130 -20.37 16.08 -17.18
N TRP A 131 -19.77 15.34 -16.25
CA TRP A 131 -19.65 13.88 -16.28
C TRP A 131 -21.00 13.14 -16.31
N ASP A 132 -22.12 13.87 -16.26
CA ASP A 132 -23.51 13.36 -16.29
C ASP A 132 -23.96 12.86 -17.67
N ARG A 133 -23.24 13.16 -18.76
CA ARG A 133 -23.47 12.52 -20.06
C ARG A 133 -22.45 11.41 -20.27
N GLY A 134 -22.84 10.20 -19.87
CA GLY A 134 -22.01 9.00 -19.91
C GLY A 134 -21.21 8.80 -21.20
N TYR A 135 -20.05 8.15 -21.03
CA TYR A 135 -18.97 7.93 -22.02
C TYR A 135 -19.33 7.01 -23.21
N LEU A 136 -20.59 6.65 -23.36
CA LEU A 136 -21.10 5.87 -24.50
C LEU A 136 -22.28 6.64 -25.05
N GLY A 137 -22.09 7.26 -26.22
CA GLY A 137 -23.07 8.10 -26.89
C GLY A 137 -24.49 7.55 -26.79
N GLY A 138 -25.31 8.23 -25.99
CA GLY A 138 -26.72 7.95 -25.83
C GLY A 138 -27.52 8.89 -26.73
N GLU A 139 -28.05 8.33 -27.80
CA GLU A 139 -29.04 8.90 -28.70
C GLU A 139 -30.19 9.55 -27.89
N ALA A 140 -30.43 10.84 -28.09
CA ALA A 140 -31.61 11.53 -27.57
C ALA A 140 -32.44 12.03 -28.75
N ASP A 141 -33.24 11.10 -29.30
CA ASP A 141 -34.43 11.37 -30.06
C ASP A 141 -35.39 12.17 -29.16
N ALA A 142 -35.50 13.49 -29.39
CA ALA A 142 -36.44 14.36 -28.69
C ALA A 142 -37.56 14.76 -29.65
N ARG A 143 -38.54 13.87 -29.77
CA ARG A 143 -39.92 14.25 -30.07
C ARG A 143 -40.43 15.14 -28.93
N ASP A 144 -40.70 16.41 -29.19
CA ASP A 144 -41.80 17.10 -28.53
C ASP A 144 -42.40 18.15 -29.46
N GLY A 145 -43.64 17.91 -29.87
CA GLY A 145 -44.49 18.91 -30.47
C GLY A 145 -45.41 19.48 -29.42
N LYS A 146 -45.54 20.81 -29.40
CA LYS A 146 -46.75 21.57 -28.99
C LYS A 146 -46.55 23.03 -29.43
N LEU A 147 -47.19 23.49 -30.50
CA LEU A 147 -48.55 24.05 -30.56
C LEU A 147 -48.81 25.26 -29.64
N ALA A 148 -48.75 26.46 -30.22
CA ALA A 148 -49.53 27.66 -29.89
C ALA A 148 -49.45 28.59 -31.13
N VAL A 149 -50.41 28.72 -32.05
CA VAL A 149 -51.85 29.08 -32.06
C VAL A 149 -52.12 30.58 -31.84
N ARG A 150 -52.66 31.19 -32.93
CA ARG A 150 -53.39 32.48 -33.13
C ARG A 150 -52.51 33.72 -33.41
N LYS A 151 -52.82 34.58 -34.38
CA LYS A 151 -54.09 34.90 -35.05
C LYS A 151 -53.82 35.42 -36.46
#